data_AF-A0A7X7RPJ9-F1
#
_entry.id   AF-A0A7X7RPJ9-F1
#
_cell.length_a   1.000
_cell.length_b   1.000
_cell.length_c   1.000
_cell.angle_alpha   90.00
_cell.angle_beta   90.00
_cell.angle_gamma   90.00
#
_symmetry.space_group_name_H-M   'P 1'
#
loop_
_entity.id
_entity.type
_entity.pdbx_description
1 polymer ?
#
loop_
_entity_poly.entity_id
_entity_poly.type
_entity_poly.pdbx_seq_one_letter_code
_entity_poly.pdbx_strand_id
1 'polypeptide(L)'
;YVTTAVLVMSGDDERFDDPNARGTDTGWNPIFARSIWSSDLLTAGYACYRVSNWVYPHAEAGVTPVDSHTFNVQAGPNYAYTSDNANGDTYRGFLVIGRYLFEVLRDSKTWRGPVHGAFKAEMLRTGDYYGAAETAYYLRFEIYFNL
;
A
#
# COMPACT_ATOMS: atom_id res chain seq x y z
N TYR A 1 -14.07 10.62 -9.16
CA TYR A 1 -14.73 9.37 -8.76
C TYR A 1 -14.55 9.17 -7.26
N VAL A 2 -15.41 8.35 -6.66
CA VAL A 2 -15.26 7.86 -5.29
C VAL A 2 -15.57 6.37 -5.29
N THR A 3 -14.72 5.58 -4.65
CA THR A 3 -14.87 4.13 -4.54
C THR A 3 -14.53 3.68 -3.13
N THR A 4 -15.10 2.57 -2.70
CA THR A 4 -14.76 1.90 -1.44
C THR A 4 -14.31 0.48 -1.76
N ALA A 5 -13.24 0.02 -1.15
CA ALA A 5 -12.75 -1.33 -1.32
C ALA A 5 -12.16 -1.85 -0.02
N VAL A 6 -12.00 -3.18 0.05
CA VAL A 6 -11.31 -3.83 1.16
C VAL A 6 -10.19 -4.67 0.55
N LEU A 7 -8.95 -4.34 0.90
CA LEU A 7 -7.81 -5.21 0.63
C LEU A 7 -7.72 -6.23 1.76
N VAL A 8 -7.61 -7.51 1.40
CA VAL A 8 -7.47 -8.61 2.37
C VAL A 8 -6.31 -9.50 1.92
N MET A 9 -5.35 -9.69 2.81
CA MET A 9 -4.27 -10.67 2.71
C MET A 9 -4.34 -11.54 3.97
N SER A 10 -4.51 -12.84 3.79
CA SER A 10 -4.59 -13.76 4.94
C SER A 10 -3.32 -13.67 5.79
N GLY A 11 -3.54 -13.72 7.10
CA GLY A 11 -2.49 -13.92 8.09
C GLY A 11 -2.62 -15.35 8.56
N ASP A 12 -1.65 -16.18 8.19
CA ASP A 12 -1.70 -17.58 8.54
C ASP A 12 -0.34 -17.99 9.13
N ASP A 13 -0.42 -18.75 10.22
CA ASP A 13 0.71 -19.50 10.78
C ASP A 13 1.11 -20.65 9.83
N GLU A 14 0.20 -21.04 8.93
CA GLU A 14 0.34 -22.06 7.89
C GLU A 14 0.99 -21.51 6.61
N ARG A 15 2.16 -20.88 6.74
CA ARG A 15 2.89 -20.35 5.58
C ARG A 15 3.39 -21.50 4.71
N PHE A 16 3.46 -21.28 3.39
CA PHE A 16 4.07 -22.25 2.48
C PHE A 16 5.53 -22.60 2.86
N ASP A 17 6.24 -21.69 3.54
CA ASP A 17 7.60 -21.91 4.03
C ASP A 17 7.70 -22.33 5.51
N ASP A 18 6.57 -22.59 6.20
CA ASP A 18 6.58 -23.18 7.55
C ASP A 18 6.61 -24.72 7.46
N PRO A 19 7.68 -25.38 7.95
CA PRO A 19 7.76 -26.84 7.97
C PRO A 19 6.71 -27.53 8.87
N ASN A 20 6.03 -26.77 9.74
CA ASN A 20 4.99 -27.29 10.64
C ASN A 20 3.56 -26.98 10.16
N ALA A 21 3.41 -26.43 8.95
CA ALA A 21 2.10 -26.14 8.39
C ALA A 21 1.27 -27.45 8.21
N ARG A 22 0.10 -27.51 8.86
CA ARG A 22 -0.98 -28.47 8.71
C ARG A 22 -1.85 -28.25 7.46
N GLY A 23 -1.71 -27.13 6.73
CA GLY A 23 -2.38 -26.91 5.44
C GLY A 23 -2.07 -25.55 4.80
N THR A 24 -1.49 -25.54 3.59
CA THR A 24 -1.03 -24.32 2.91
C THR A 24 -2.06 -23.67 1.98
N ASP A 25 -3.28 -24.21 1.93
CA ASP A 25 -4.33 -23.81 0.97
C ASP A 25 -4.87 -22.38 1.21
N THR A 26 -4.71 -21.84 2.43
CA THR A 26 -5.14 -20.48 2.82
C THR A 26 -3.98 -19.52 3.08
N GLY A 27 -2.75 -20.02 3.12
CA GLY A 27 -1.56 -19.25 3.44
C GLY A 27 -1.14 -18.34 2.29
N TRP A 28 -1.27 -17.02 2.46
CA TRP A 28 -0.76 -16.06 1.48
C TRP A 28 0.76 -16.14 1.39
N ASN A 29 1.30 -16.57 0.24
CA ASN A 29 2.75 -16.67 0.06
C ASN A 29 3.35 -15.27 -0.19
N PRO A 30 4.17 -14.74 0.74
CA PRO A 30 4.69 -13.38 0.63
C PRO A 30 5.69 -13.18 -0.51
N ILE A 31 6.18 -14.25 -1.17
CA ILE A 31 6.99 -14.10 -2.40
C ILE A 31 6.22 -13.40 -3.51
N PHE A 32 4.90 -13.61 -3.55
CA PHE A 32 4.03 -12.96 -4.52
C PHE A 32 3.69 -11.53 -4.12
N ALA A 33 3.99 -11.10 -2.88
CA ALA A 33 3.68 -9.78 -2.32
C ALA A 33 4.89 -8.93 -1.92
N ARG A 34 6.01 -9.09 -2.64
CA ARG A 34 7.23 -8.28 -2.44
C ARG A 34 7.19 -6.91 -3.11
N SER A 35 6.09 -6.60 -3.78
CA SER A 35 5.98 -5.40 -4.58
C SER A 35 5.09 -4.39 -3.84
N ILE A 36 5.57 -3.14 -3.81
CA ILE A 36 4.89 -2.03 -3.13
C ILE A 36 3.70 -1.61 -4.00
N TRP A 37 2.58 -2.32 -3.86
CA TRP A 37 1.38 -2.05 -4.66
C TRP A 37 0.57 -0.87 -4.11
N SER A 38 0.48 -0.81 -2.79
CA SER A 38 -0.40 0.11 -2.07
C SER A 38 0.40 1.14 -1.28
N SER A 39 1.05 0.73 -0.19
CA SER A 39 1.75 1.63 0.74
C SER A 39 3.21 1.26 0.95
N ASP A 40 4.10 2.24 0.84
CA ASP A 40 5.51 2.14 1.20
C ASP A 40 5.71 2.05 2.70
N LEU A 41 5.05 2.92 3.49
CA LEU A 41 5.15 2.94 4.94
C LEU A 41 4.76 1.60 5.54
N LEU A 42 3.61 1.08 5.13
CA LEU A 42 3.10 -0.16 5.68
C LEU A 42 3.99 -1.34 5.25
N THR A 43 4.38 -1.39 3.97
CA THR A 43 5.21 -2.50 3.44
C THR A 43 6.56 -2.54 4.15
N ALA A 44 7.17 -1.38 4.44
CA ALA A 44 8.43 -1.28 5.18
C ALA A 44 8.32 -1.78 6.62
N GLY A 45 7.11 -1.81 7.20
CA GLY A 45 6.84 -2.39 8.52
C GLY A 45 6.92 -3.91 8.56
N TYR A 46 6.88 -4.60 7.42
CA TYR A 46 7.01 -6.06 7.34
C TYR A 46 8.48 -6.48 7.19
N ALA A 47 8.85 -7.55 7.89
CA ALA A 47 10.16 -8.17 7.73
C ALA A 47 10.40 -8.54 6.25
N CYS A 48 11.49 -8.01 5.68
CA CYS A 48 11.87 -8.22 4.28
C CYS A 48 10.76 -7.90 3.26
N TYR A 49 9.87 -6.95 3.55
CA TYR A 49 8.77 -6.56 2.64
C TYR A 49 7.80 -7.74 2.33
N ARG A 50 7.72 -8.72 3.23
CA ARG A 50 6.83 -9.89 3.12
C ARG A 50 5.41 -9.54 3.57
N VAL A 51 4.70 -8.73 2.78
CA VAL A 51 3.35 -8.28 3.14
C VAL A 51 2.39 -9.47 3.18
N SER A 52 1.80 -9.67 4.34
CA SER A 52 0.81 -10.71 4.65
C SER A 52 -0.01 -10.23 5.85
N ASN A 53 -0.99 -11.01 6.30
CA ASN A 53 -1.72 -10.72 7.53
C ASN A 53 -2.33 -9.31 7.55
N TRP A 54 -2.95 -8.84 6.46
CA TRP A 54 -3.34 -7.44 6.31
C TRP A 54 -4.77 -7.27 5.81
N VAL A 55 -5.55 -6.48 6.55
CA VAL A 55 -6.91 -6.06 6.17
C VAL A 55 -6.95 -4.54 6.11
N TYR A 56 -7.35 -3.98 4.97
CA TYR A 56 -7.42 -2.53 4.75
C TYR A 56 -8.70 -2.13 4.02
N PRO A 57 -9.81 -1.97 4.76
CA PRO A 57 -10.99 -1.26 4.26
C PRO A 57 -10.65 0.21 4.06
N HIS A 58 -10.93 0.75 2.88
CA HIS A 58 -10.60 2.12 2.56
C HIS A 58 -11.61 2.73 1.59
N ALA A 59 -11.66 4.05 1.61
CA ALA A 59 -12.26 4.86 0.57
C ALA A 59 -11.16 5.49 -0.28
N GLU A 60 -11.42 5.59 -1.57
CA GLU A 60 -10.55 6.21 -2.54
C GLU A 60 -11.34 7.25 -3.32
N ALA A 61 -10.81 8.46 -3.40
CA ALA A 61 -11.35 9.54 -4.20
C ALA A 61 -10.29 10.05 -5.17
N GLY A 62 -10.68 10.23 -6.43
CA GLY A 62 -9.80 10.74 -7.46
C GLY A 62 -10.45 11.77 -8.36
N VAL A 63 -9.65 12.72 -8.84
CA VAL A 63 -10.07 13.79 -9.72
C VAL A 63 -8.99 14.09 -10.76
N THR A 64 -9.44 14.38 -11.98
CA THR A 64 -8.60 14.84 -13.08
C THR A 64 -9.12 16.22 -13.49
N PRO A 65 -8.66 17.29 -12.84
CA PRO A 65 -9.21 18.63 -13.08
C PRO A 65 -8.83 19.18 -14.46
N VAL A 66 -7.72 18.71 -15.01
CA VAL A 66 -7.22 19.02 -16.35
C VAL A 66 -6.50 17.81 -16.92
N ASP A 67 -6.49 17.68 -18.25
CA ASP A 67 -5.83 16.59 -18.96
C ASP A 67 -4.40 16.37 -18.48
N SER A 68 -4.03 15.10 -18.35
CA SER A 68 -2.72 14.65 -17.88
C SER A 68 -2.37 15.00 -16.43
N HIS A 69 -3.30 15.55 -15.64
CA HIS A 69 -3.10 15.78 -14.20
C HIS A 69 -4.14 15.02 -13.40
N THR A 70 -3.72 13.96 -12.70
CA THR A 70 -4.63 13.12 -11.91
C THR A 70 -4.21 13.12 -10.45
N PHE A 71 -5.15 13.44 -9.57
CA PHE A 71 -5.01 13.36 -8.13
C PHE A 71 -5.84 12.21 -7.60
N ASN A 72 -5.28 11.44 -6.67
CA ASN A 72 -5.95 10.38 -5.96
C ASN A 72 -5.60 10.43 -4.49
N VAL A 73 -6.58 10.19 -3.63
CA VAL A 73 -6.37 9.96 -2.20
C VAL A 73 -7.12 8.72 -1.77
N GLN A 74 -6.43 7.83 -1.07
CA GLN A 74 -6.96 6.62 -0.46
C GLN A 74 -6.75 6.72 1.04
N ALA A 75 -7.79 6.44 1.83
CA ALA A 75 -7.68 6.49 3.28
C ALA A 75 -8.57 5.45 3.96
N GLY A 76 -8.08 4.88 5.06
CA GLY A 76 -8.87 3.96 5.87
C GLY A 76 -8.13 3.41 7.09
N PRO A 77 -8.85 2.76 8.00
CA PRO A 77 -8.24 1.97 9.05
C PRO A 77 -7.64 0.69 8.48
N ASN A 78 -6.54 0.23 9.06
CA ASN A 78 -5.92 -1.04 8.68
C ASN A 78 -5.64 -1.93 9.89
N TYR A 79 -5.71 -3.24 9.65
CA TYR A 79 -5.72 -4.26 10.69
C TYR A 79 -4.83 -5.44 10.31
N ALA A 80 -4.42 -6.20 11.33
CA ALA A 80 -3.96 -7.56 11.19
C ALA A 80 -5.16 -8.50 10.98
N TYR A 81 -5.01 -9.47 10.09
CA TYR A 81 -6.01 -10.51 9.86
C TYR A 81 -6.09 -11.47 11.07
N THR A 82 -4.94 -11.84 11.61
CA THR A 82 -4.74 -12.58 12.86
C THR A 82 -3.82 -11.78 13.79
N SER A 83 -4.07 -11.85 15.10
CA SER A 83 -3.21 -11.23 16.10
C SER A 83 -1.88 -11.97 16.20
N ASP A 84 -0.79 -11.29 15.87
CA ASP A 84 0.58 -11.84 15.85
C ASP A 84 1.58 -10.97 16.64
N ASN A 85 1.09 -10.06 17.49
CA ASN A 85 1.90 -9.18 18.33
C ASN A 85 1.79 -9.54 19.82
N ALA A 86 2.67 -8.94 20.64
CA ALA A 86 2.64 -9.09 22.10
C ALA A 86 1.48 -8.36 22.77
N ASN A 87 0.84 -7.42 22.06
CA ASN A 87 -0.22 -6.56 22.60
C ASN A 87 -1.62 -7.19 22.50
N GLY A 88 -1.77 -8.26 21.71
CA GLY A 88 -3.05 -8.94 21.47
C GLY A 88 -4.04 -8.15 20.61
N ASP A 89 -3.64 -7.00 20.06
CA ASP A 89 -4.50 -6.13 19.25
C ASP A 89 -4.25 -6.36 17.75
N THR A 90 -5.28 -6.13 16.94
CA THR A 90 -5.22 -6.22 15.47
C THR A 90 -5.18 -4.86 14.79
N TYR A 91 -5.53 -3.76 15.45
CA TYR A 91 -5.60 -2.44 14.82
C TYR A 91 -4.23 -1.81 14.59
N ARG A 92 -3.76 -1.84 13.34
CA ARG A 92 -2.47 -1.28 12.93
C ARG A 92 -2.48 0.23 12.80
N GLY A 93 -3.64 0.83 12.55
CA GLY A 93 -3.76 2.28 12.55
C GLY A 93 -4.60 2.83 11.40
N PHE A 94 -4.46 4.13 11.16
CA PHE A 94 -5.14 4.83 10.07
C PHE A 94 -4.13 5.23 9.00
N LEU A 95 -4.32 4.72 7.79
CA LEU A 95 -3.42 4.92 6.66
C LEU A 95 -4.06 5.88 5.66
N VAL A 96 -3.28 6.83 5.18
CA VAL A 96 -3.63 7.77 4.11
C VAL A 96 -2.54 7.72 3.05
N ILE A 97 -2.93 7.61 1.78
CA ILE A 97 -2.05 7.57 0.63
C ILE A 97 -2.57 8.59 -0.38
N GLY A 98 -1.77 9.60 -0.67
CA GLY A 98 -2.01 10.57 -1.73
C GLY A 98 -1.11 10.30 -2.93
N ARG A 99 -1.67 10.35 -4.14
CA ARG A 99 -0.92 10.27 -5.39
C ARG A 99 -1.31 11.42 -6.31
N TYR A 100 -0.29 12.02 -6.92
CA TYR A 100 -0.46 13.01 -7.97
C TYR A 100 0.38 12.58 -9.17
N LEU A 101 -0.27 12.30 -10.29
CA LEU A 101 0.35 11.97 -11.55
C LEU A 101 0.23 13.16 -12.50
N PHE A 102 1.33 13.51 -13.14
CA PHE A 102 1.39 14.58 -14.12
C PHE A 102 2.26 14.20 -15.31
N GLU A 103 2.02 14.84 -16.44
CA GLU A 103 2.85 14.67 -17.63
C GLU A 103 3.89 15.79 -17.69
N VAL A 104 5.16 15.39 -17.81
CA VAL A 104 6.31 16.29 -17.90
C VAL A 104 6.55 16.67 -19.36
N LEU A 105 6.53 15.68 -20.26
CA LEU A 105 6.73 15.86 -21.69
C LEU A 105 5.70 15.03 -22.46
N ARG A 106 4.98 15.72 -23.35
CA ARG A 106 4.00 15.11 -24.25
C ARG A 106 4.69 14.36 -25.37
N ASP A 107 4.02 13.34 -25.88
CA ASP A 107 4.39 12.71 -27.13
C ASP A 107 4.24 13.72 -28.29
N SER A 108 5.18 13.73 -29.23
CA SER A 108 5.16 14.65 -30.37
C SER A 108 5.80 14.03 -31.61
N LYS A 109 5.70 14.72 -32.76
CA LYS A 109 6.35 14.24 -33.99
C LYS A 109 7.88 14.12 -33.86
N THR A 110 8.49 14.87 -32.94
CA THR A 110 9.93 14.90 -32.69
C THR A 110 10.35 14.12 -31.45
N TRP A 111 9.42 13.69 -30.61
CA TRP A 111 9.68 13.02 -29.34
C TRP A 111 8.70 11.86 -29.18
N ARG A 112 9.22 10.64 -29.12
CA ARG A 112 8.44 9.44 -28.84
C ARG A 112 8.72 8.96 -27.41
N GLY A 113 7.67 8.76 -26.62
CA GLY A 113 7.76 8.28 -25.24
C GLY A 113 7.40 9.37 -24.25
N PRO A 114 6.11 9.55 -23.91
CA PRO A 114 5.70 10.57 -22.95
C PRO A 114 6.43 10.35 -21.62
N VAL A 115 6.83 11.46 -21.01
CA VAL A 115 7.51 11.46 -19.71
C VAL A 115 6.49 11.82 -18.66
N HIS A 116 6.36 10.98 -17.65
CA HIS A 116 5.42 11.18 -16.57
C HIS A 116 6.17 11.41 -15.25
N GLY A 117 5.62 12.31 -14.45
CA GLY A 117 6.00 12.54 -13.07
C GLY A 117 4.93 11.99 -12.14
N ALA A 118 5.37 11.50 -10.98
CA ALA A 118 4.46 11.14 -9.89
C ALA A 118 5.00 11.64 -8.56
N PHE A 119 4.10 12.23 -7.76
CA PHE A 119 4.29 12.39 -6.33
C PHE A 119 3.43 11.37 -5.60
N LYS A 120 4.01 10.71 -4.62
CA LYS A 120 3.32 9.83 -3.68
C LYS A 120 3.64 10.29 -2.27
N ALA A 121 2.61 10.58 -1.49
CA ALA A 121 2.72 10.91 -0.08
C ALA A 121 1.91 9.92 0.74
N GLU A 122 2.44 9.49 1.88
CA GLU A 122 1.73 8.62 2.80
C GLU A 122 1.83 9.13 4.23
N MET A 123 0.79 8.86 5.00
CA MET A 123 0.75 9.07 6.42
C MET A 123 0.13 7.84 7.07
N LEU A 124 0.82 7.30 8.08
CA LEU A 124 0.29 6.24 8.93
C LEU A 124 0.26 6.75 10.37
N ARG A 125 -0.93 6.88 10.94
CA ARG A 125 -1.10 7.03 12.37
C ARG A 125 -1.20 5.63 12.98
N THR A 126 -0.20 5.21 13.74
CA THR A 126 -0.18 3.85 14.30
C THR A 126 -1.29 3.68 15.33
N GLY A 127 -1.84 2.47 15.34
CA GLY A 127 -2.82 2.00 16.32
C GLY A 127 -2.18 1.13 17.42
N ASP A 128 -3.04 0.56 18.24
CA ASP A 128 -2.67 -0.21 19.43
C ASP A 128 -1.85 -1.48 19.11
N TYR A 129 -1.88 -1.94 17.86
CA TYR A 129 -1.01 -3.02 17.38
C TYR A 129 0.47 -2.77 17.68
N TYR A 130 0.91 -1.51 17.60
CA TYR A 130 2.31 -1.13 17.82
C TYR A 130 2.62 -0.75 19.28
N GLY A 131 1.62 -0.73 20.17
CA GLY A 131 1.77 -0.42 21.60
C GLY A 131 1.97 1.06 21.93
N ALA A 132 2.23 1.90 20.93
CA ALA A 132 2.30 3.35 21.05
C ALA A 132 1.70 4.03 19.82
N ALA A 133 0.97 5.12 20.05
CA ALA A 133 0.44 5.96 19.00
C ALA A 133 1.52 6.94 18.52
N GLU A 134 2.00 6.72 17.30
CA GLU A 134 2.98 7.50 16.58
C GLU A 134 2.42 7.89 15.20
N THR A 135 3.09 8.79 14.52
CA THR A 135 2.73 9.15 13.14
C THR A 135 3.96 9.09 12.27
N ALA A 136 3.90 8.22 11.26
CA ALA A 136 4.91 8.09 10.23
C ALA A 136 4.47 8.79 8.94
N TYR A 137 5.45 9.36 8.23
CA TYR A 137 5.24 10.03 6.95
C TYR A 137 6.21 9.48 5.91
N TYR A 138 5.75 9.45 4.66
CA TYR A 138 6.58 9.07 3.52
C TYR A 138 6.28 9.98 2.34
N LEU A 139 7.31 10.33 1.59
CA LEU A 139 7.21 11.09 0.36
C LEU A 139 8.13 10.48 -0.69
N ARG A 140 7.59 10.25 -1.88
CA ARG A 140 8.33 9.84 -3.05
C ARG A 140 8.01 10.74 -4.24
N PHE A 141 9.07 11.09 -4.96
CA PHE A 141 8.99 11.72 -6.27
C PHE A 141 9.60 10.76 -7.30
N GLU A 142 8.85 10.47 -8.36
CA GLU A 142 9.25 9.58 -9.45
C GLU A 142 9.12 10.29 -10.79
N ILE A 143 10.09 10.04 -11.67
CA ILE A 143 9.99 10.34 -13.11
C ILE A 143 10.15 9.01 -13.83
N TYR A 144 9.22 8.68 -14.71
CA TYR A 144 9.28 7.45 -15.48
C TYR A 144 8.99 7.69 -16.96
N PHE A 145 9.61 6.84 -17.77
CA PHE A 145 9.62 6.88 -19.23
C PHE A 145 9.08 5.55 -19.71
N ASN A 146 8.06 5.58 -20.57
CA ASN A 146 7.61 4.39 -21.27
C ASN A 146 8.32 4.38 -22.63
N LEU A 147 9.34 3.52 -22.76
CA LEU A 147 10.08 3.28 -23.99
C LEU A 147 9.29 2.37 -24.95
#